data_AF-E2BG77-F1
#
_entry.id   AF-E2BG77-F1
#
_cell.length_a   1.000
_cell.length_b   1.000
_cell.length_c   1.000
_cell.angle_alpha   90.00
_cell.angle_beta   90.00
_cell.angle_gamma   90.00
#
_symmetry.space_group_name_H-M   'P 1'
#
loop_
_entity.id
_entity.type
_entity.pdbx_description
1 polymer ?
#
loop_
_entity_poly.entity_id
_entity_poly.type
_entity_poly.pdbx_seq_one_letter_code
_entity_poly.pdbx_strand_id
1 'polypeptide(L)'
;MDLYGKDKGNVSLPPRLQPPDFNEAALEEIIVNTQKAFYNLKIAETNKKIQRLEERNKELEDCLKDTDNSIKVFQEKKSQEISGLKLQVAAQVARVEEYKKQVNALESMRIEHNHALKLITINKRYDNTRLKLISQLKLLNAKTNALEDYKSVQKTLEEKFNTQNEVLIHEKEHMSEKLRQIERKFKTDKEK
;
A
#
# COMPACT_ATOMS: atom_id res chain seq x y z
N MET A 1 -87.23 -21.62 -20.96
CA MET A 1 -86.69 -20.26 -20.75
C MET A 1 -87.24 -19.26 -21.75
N ASP A 2 -87.88 -18.20 -21.27
CA ASP A 2 -88.21 -17.03 -22.08
C ASP A 2 -87.03 -16.05 -22.21
N LEU A 3 -87.23 -14.94 -22.93
CA LEU A 3 -86.25 -13.86 -23.09
C LEU A 3 -85.77 -13.23 -21.76
N TYR A 4 -86.40 -13.58 -20.63
CA TYR A 4 -86.10 -13.07 -19.29
C TYR A 4 -85.59 -14.17 -18.34
N GLY A 5 -85.21 -15.35 -18.86
CA GLY A 5 -84.61 -16.40 -18.06
C GLY A 5 -85.56 -17.04 -17.04
N LYS A 6 -86.88 -16.93 -17.24
CA LYS A 6 -87.85 -17.71 -16.46
C LYS A 6 -88.19 -19.01 -17.17
N ASP A 7 -88.16 -20.11 -16.43
CA ASP A 7 -88.67 -21.39 -16.92
C ASP A 7 -90.19 -21.30 -17.04
N LYS A 8 -90.66 -21.08 -18.27
CA LYS A 8 -92.01 -21.46 -18.64
C LYS A 8 -92.05 -22.98 -18.50
N GLY A 9 -92.75 -23.50 -17.50
CA GLY A 9 -92.96 -24.94 -17.34
C GLY A 9 -93.55 -25.58 -18.60
N ASN A 10 -93.85 -26.88 -18.52
CA ASN A 10 -94.31 -27.64 -19.68
C ASN A 10 -95.55 -26.98 -20.32
N VAL A 11 -95.38 -26.35 -21.48
CA VAL A 11 -96.47 -25.71 -22.22
C VAL A 11 -97.15 -26.80 -23.04
N SER A 12 -98.31 -27.27 -22.57
CA SER A 12 -99.14 -28.20 -23.33
C SER A 12 -99.85 -27.49 -24.49
N LEU A 13 -100.01 -28.20 -25.61
CA LEU A 13 -100.74 -27.68 -26.77
C LEU A 13 -102.23 -27.45 -26.42
N PRO A 14 -102.91 -26.47 -27.03
CA PRO A 14 -104.34 -26.26 -26.84
C PRO A 14 -105.16 -27.53 -27.14
N PRO A 15 -106.27 -27.81 -26.43
CA PRO A 15 -107.04 -29.06 -26.57
C PRO A 15 -107.49 -29.40 -28.00
N ARG A 16 -107.63 -28.39 -28.87
CA ARG A 16 -108.03 -28.52 -30.28
C ARG A 16 -106.91 -29.07 -31.18
N LEU A 17 -105.68 -29.03 -30.69
CA LEU A 17 -104.45 -29.47 -31.39
C LEU A 17 -103.85 -30.72 -30.73
N GLN A 18 -104.52 -31.28 -29.71
CA GLN A 18 -104.13 -32.53 -29.08
C GLN A 18 -104.77 -33.70 -29.84
N PRO A 19 -104.08 -34.84 -30.01
CA PRO A 19 -104.64 -36.04 -30.65
C PRO A 19 -105.88 -36.58 -29.90
N PRO A 20 -106.80 -37.29 -30.58
CA PRO A 20 -107.99 -37.89 -29.95
C PRO A 20 -107.69 -38.85 -28.79
N ASP A 21 -106.52 -39.52 -28.82
CA ASP A 21 -106.04 -40.47 -27.80
C ASP A 21 -104.95 -39.86 -26.90
N PHE A 22 -105.09 -38.57 -26.55
CA PHE A 22 -104.09 -37.86 -25.76
C PHE A 22 -103.97 -38.42 -24.32
N ASN A 23 -102.83 -39.03 -24.03
CA ASN A 23 -102.48 -39.49 -22.69
C ASN A 23 -101.50 -38.51 -22.03
N GLU A 24 -102.02 -37.67 -21.14
CA GLU A 24 -101.27 -36.63 -20.45
C GLU A 24 -100.13 -37.20 -19.57
N ALA A 25 -100.37 -38.36 -18.93
CA ALA A 25 -99.35 -39.02 -18.10
C ALA A 25 -98.16 -39.52 -18.93
N ALA A 26 -98.41 -40.04 -20.14
CA ALA A 26 -97.35 -40.45 -21.06
C ALA A 26 -96.54 -39.26 -21.59
N LEU A 27 -97.19 -38.11 -21.83
CA LEU A 27 -96.51 -36.89 -22.23
C LEU A 27 -95.64 -36.32 -21.09
N GLU A 28 -96.16 -36.27 -19.86
CA GLU A 28 -95.39 -35.86 -18.69
C GLU A 28 -94.16 -36.75 -18.48
N GLU A 29 -94.32 -38.06 -18.62
CA GLU A 29 -93.20 -39.01 -18.53
C GLU A 29 -92.12 -38.74 -19.60
N ILE A 30 -92.52 -38.50 -20.85
CA ILE A 30 -91.59 -38.15 -21.93
C ILE A 30 -90.86 -36.84 -21.63
N ILE A 31 -91.56 -35.81 -21.14
CA ILE A 31 -90.94 -34.52 -20.84
C ILE A 31 -89.96 -34.64 -19.67
N VAL A 32 -90.34 -35.33 -18.59
CA VAL A 32 -89.47 -35.58 -17.43
C VAL A 32 -88.24 -36.38 -17.85
N ASN A 33 -88.40 -37.42 -18.65
CA ASN A 33 -87.28 -38.22 -19.16
C ASN A 33 -86.35 -37.41 -20.07
N THR A 34 -86.89 -36.54 -20.91
CA THR A 34 -86.11 -35.66 -21.79
C THR A 34 -85.31 -34.63 -20.97
N GLN A 35 -85.95 -33.99 -19.98
CA GLN A 35 -85.28 -33.06 -19.06
C GLN A 35 -84.20 -33.77 -18.24
N LYS A 36 -84.49 -34.97 -17.73
CA LYS A 36 -83.52 -35.79 -16.99
C LYS A 36 -82.31 -36.15 -17.87
N ALA A 37 -82.53 -36.55 -19.12
CA ALA A 37 -81.45 -36.81 -20.07
C ALA A 37 -80.60 -35.55 -20.33
N PHE A 38 -81.23 -34.40 -20.53
CA PHE A 38 -80.55 -33.12 -20.73
C PHE A 38 -79.69 -32.72 -19.52
N TYR A 39 -80.24 -32.80 -18.31
CA TYR A 39 -79.49 -32.47 -17.09
C TYR A 39 -78.37 -33.47 -16.81
N ASN A 40 -78.59 -34.77 -17.06
CA ASN A 40 -77.53 -35.77 -16.96
C ASN A 40 -76.36 -35.45 -17.91
N LEU A 41 -76.66 -35.01 -19.13
CA LEU A 41 -75.64 -34.61 -20.10
C LEU A 41 -74.86 -33.37 -19.63
N LYS A 42 -75.54 -32.34 -19.12
CA LYS A 42 -74.89 -31.16 -18.51
C LYS A 42 -74.01 -31.52 -17.31
N ILE A 43 -74.47 -32.42 -16.44
CA ILE A 43 -73.71 -32.89 -15.29
C ILE A 43 -72.45 -33.62 -15.77
N ALA A 44 -72.58 -34.52 -16.75
CA ALA A 44 -71.44 -35.25 -17.31
C ALA A 44 -70.40 -34.31 -17.94
N GLU A 45 -70.83 -33.30 -18.70
CA GLU A 45 -69.95 -32.27 -19.27
C GLU A 45 -69.24 -31.45 -18.18
N THR A 46 -69.96 -31.07 -17.14
CA THR A 46 -69.41 -30.32 -16.00
C THR A 46 -68.38 -31.14 -15.25
N ASN A 47 -68.65 -32.42 -14.98
CA ASN A 47 -67.71 -33.33 -14.33
C ASN A 47 -66.45 -33.53 -15.18
N LYS A 48 -66.58 -33.68 -16.50
CA LYS A 48 -65.43 -33.75 -17.41
C LYS A 48 -64.61 -32.45 -17.43
N LYS A 49 -65.24 -31.29 -17.20
CA LYS A 49 -64.53 -30.03 -17.05
C LYS A 49 -63.80 -29.95 -15.71
N ILE A 50 -64.42 -30.39 -14.62
CA ILE A 50 -63.79 -30.47 -13.29
C ILE A 50 -62.56 -31.36 -13.35
N GLN A 51 -62.67 -32.58 -13.88
CA GLN A 51 -61.55 -33.50 -14.00
C GLN A 51 -60.36 -32.90 -14.76
N ARG A 52 -60.61 -32.25 -15.91
CA ARG A 52 -59.54 -31.58 -16.67
C ARG A 52 -58.86 -30.45 -15.90
N LEU A 53 -59.62 -29.73 -15.07
CA LEU A 53 -59.07 -28.68 -14.22
C LEU A 53 -58.24 -29.26 -13.07
N GLU A 54 -58.68 -30.35 -12.46
CA GLU A 54 -57.93 -31.06 -11.43
C GLU A 54 -56.61 -31.63 -11.97
N GLU A 55 -56.64 -32.27 -13.14
CA GLU A 55 -55.44 -32.77 -13.83
C GLU A 55 -54.46 -31.62 -14.10
N ARG A 56 -54.95 -30.49 -14.63
CA ARG A 56 -54.10 -29.33 -14.91
C ARG A 56 -53.56 -28.65 -13.66
N ASN A 57 -54.34 -28.59 -12.57
CA ASN A 57 -53.86 -28.06 -11.30
C ASN A 57 -52.74 -28.94 -10.74
N LYS A 58 -52.88 -30.27 -10.83
CA LYS A 58 -51.84 -31.21 -10.41
C LYS A 58 -50.54 -31.02 -11.22
N GLU A 59 -50.65 -30.92 -12.54
CA GLU A 59 -49.48 -30.63 -13.40
C GLU A 59 -48.79 -29.31 -13.01
N LEU A 60 -49.57 -28.27 -12.70
CA LEU A 60 -49.03 -26.97 -12.27
C LEU A 60 -48.36 -27.05 -10.90
N GLU A 61 -48.92 -27.79 -9.95
CA GLU A 61 -48.30 -28.02 -8.63
C GLU A 61 -46.97 -28.76 -8.75
N ASP A 62 -46.91 -29.80 -9.60
CA ASP A 62 -45.67 -30.53 -9.86
C ASP A 62 -44.62 -29.62 -10.52
N CYS A 63 -45.02 -28.82 -11.53
CA CYS A 63 -44.13 -27.85 -12.18
C CYS A 63 -43.61 -26.78 -11.21
N LEU A 64 -44.47 -26.28 -10.30
CA LEU A 64 -44.08 -25.32 -9.27
C LEU A 64 -43.04 -25.92 -8.33
N LYS A 65 -43.25 -27.15 -7.89
CA LYS A 65 -42.32 -27.86 -7.00
C LYS A 65 -40.96 -28.07 -7.66
N ASP A 66 -40.93 -28.45 -8.93
CA ASP A 66 -39.69 -28.64 -9.68
C ASP A 66 -38.94 -27.31 -9.90
N THR A 67 -39.69 -26.24 -10.16
CA THR A 67 -39.13 -24.89 -10.30
C THR A 67 -38.53 -24.40 -8.99
N ASP A 68 -39.24 -24.58 -7.87
CA ASP A 68 -38.75 -24.21 -6.53
C ASP A 68 -37.49 -24.98 -6.15
N ASN A 69 -37.43 -26.28 -6.46
CA ASN A 69 -36.24 -27.09 -6.24
C ASN A 69 -35.06 -26.58 -7.08
N SER A 70 -35.31 -26.24 -8.36
CA SER A 70 -34.30 -25.69 -9.25
C SER A 70 -33.77 -24.35 -8.74
N ILE A 71 -34.64 -23.48 -8.24
CA ILE A 71 -34.27 -22.19 -7.62
C ILE A 71 -33.38 -22.41 -6.40
N LYS A 72 -33.75 -23.34 -5.50
CA LYS A 72 -32.96 -23.65 -4.30
C LYS A 72 -31.56 -24.14 -4.66
N VAL A 73 -31.46 -25.10 -5.58
CA VAL A 73 -30.16 -25.62 -6.05
C VAL A 73 -29.31 -24.51 -6.68
N PHE A 74 -29.93 -23.64 -7.48
CA PHE A 74 -29.23 -22.52 -8.09
C PHE A 74 -28.72 -21.51 -7.05
N GLN A 75 -29.54 -21.17 -6.05
CA GLN A 75 -29.15 -20.28 -4.96
C GLN A 75 -28.00 -20.86 -4.13
N GLU A 76 -28.03 -22.16 -3.85
CA GLU A 76 -26.97 -22.83 -3.11
C GLU A 76 -25.65 -22.81 -3.89
N LYS A 77 -25.67 -23.19 -5.17
CA LYS A 77 -24.49 -23.13 -6.05
C LYS A 77 -23.92 -21.71 -6.14
N LYS A 78 -24.77 -20.72 -6.33
CA LYS A 78 -24.36 -19.30 -6.38
C LYS A 78 -23.73 -18.85 -5.06
N SER A 79 -24.29 -19.27 -3.93
CA SER A 79 -23.75 -18.94 -2.60
C SER A 79 -22.36 -19.56 -2.38
N GLN A 80 -22.19 -20.82 -2.79
CA GLN A 80 -20.90 -21.53 -2.73
C GLN A 80 -19.86 -20.84 -3.62
N GLU A 81 -20.22 -20.48 -4.86
CA GLU A 81 -19.33 -19.79 -5.80
C GLU A 81 -18.90 -18.41 -5.27
N ILE A 82 -19.84 -17.61 -4.77
CA ILE A 82 -19.54 -16.31 -4.15
C ILE A 82 -18.58 -16.48 -2.97
N SER A 83 -18.78 -17.51 -2.15
CA SER A 83 -17.93 -17.78 -0.99
C SER A 83 -16.51 -18.19 -1.42
N GLY A 84 -16.39 -19.02 -2.46
CA GLY A 84 -15.11 -19.40 -3.05
C GLY A 84 -14.35 -18.20 -3.63
N LEU A 85 -15.05 -17.34 -4.38
CA LEU A 85 -14.46 -16.12 -4.94
C LEU A 85 -14.02 -15.15 -3.84
N LYS A 86 -14.82 -14.97 -2.79
CA LYS A 86 -14.44 -14.14 -1.62
C LYS A 86 -13.15 -14.64 -0.98
N LEU A 87 -12.99 -15.95 -0.82
CA LEU A 87 -11.80 -16.55 -0.23
C LEU A 87 -10.56 -16.35 -1.12
N GLN A 88 -10.71 -16.51 -2.44
CA GLN A 88 -9.64 -16.23 -3.39
C GLN A 88 -9.22 -14.76 -3.37
N VAL A 89 -10.18 -13.83 -3.37
CA VAL A 89 -9.89 -12.38 -3.28
C VAL A 89 -9.15 -12.07 -1.98
N ALA A 90 -9.60 -12.60 -0.84
CA ALA A 90 -8.94 -12.40 0.44
C ALA A 90 -7.49 -12.91 0.42
N ALA A 91 -7.24 -14.09 -0.17
CA ALA A 91 -5.89 -14.64 -0.32
C ALA A 91 -4.98 -13.75 -1.19
N GLN A 92 -5.51 -13.21 -2.30
CA GLN A 92 -4.74 -12.30 -3.15
C GLN A 92 -4.46 -10.96 -2.47
N VAL A 93 -5.43 -10.41 -1.72
CA VAL A 93 -5.22 -9.18 -0.92
C VAL A 93 -4.12 -9.39 0.11
N ALA A 94 -4.11 -10.54 0.80
CA ALA A 94 -3.06 -10.87 1.77
C ALA A 94 -1.67 -10.91 1.10
N ARG A 95 -1.56 -11.50 -0.10
CA ARG A 95 -0.30 -11.51 -0.87
C ARG A 95 0.14 -10.11 -1.28
N VAL A 96 -0.79 -9.26 -1.73
CA VAL A 96 -0.48 -7.86 -2.09
C VAL A 96 0.07 -7.10 -0.89
N GLU A 97 -0.53 -7.26 0.29
CA GLU A 97 -0.04 -6.63 1.52
C GLU A 97 1.35 -7.18 1.94
N GLU A 98 1.61 -8.47 1.73
CA GLU A 98 2.95 -9.03 1.93
C GLU A 98 3.98 -8.43 0.98
N TYR A 99 3.70 -8.35 -0.33
CA TYR A 99 4.60 -7.73 -1.30
C TYR A 99 4.84 -6.25 -1.00
N LYS A 100 3.80 -5.53 -0.57
CA LYS A 100 3.92 -4.13 -0.15
C LYS A 100 4.87 -3.98 1.04
N LYS A 101 4.80 -4.88 2.03
CA LYS A 101 5.77 -4.91 3.15
C LYS A 101 7.19 -5.19 2.66
N GLN A 102 7.37 -6.14 1.74
CA GLN A 102 8.69 -6.47 1.17
C GLN A 102 9.29 -5.28 0.40
N VAL A 103 8.48 -4.59 -0.42
CA VAL A 103 8.90 -3.39 -1.15
C VAL A 103 9.30 -2.27 -0.18
N ASN A 104 8.51 -2.02 0.87
CA ASN A 104 8.83 -1.01 1.86
C ASN A 104 10.13 -1.31 2.62
N ALA A 105 10.39 -2.59 2.93
CA ALA A 105 11.64 -3.01 3.55
C ALA A 105 12.84 -2.78 2.61
N LEU A 106 12.71 -3.13 1.32
CA LEU A 106 13.72 -2.87 0.30
C LEU A 106 13.99 -1.37 0.12
N GLU A 107 12.94 -0.54 0.09
CA GLU A 107 13.05 0.90 -0.03
C GLU A 107 13.79 1.51 1.18
N SER A 108 13.47 1.03 2.39
CA SER A 108 14.15 1.46 3.61
C SER A 108 15.63 1.07 3.61
N MET A 109 15.97 -0.15 3.18
CA MET A 109 17.37 -0.58 2.98
C MET A 109 18.07 0.26 1.90
N ARG A 110 17.39 0.61 0.81
CA ARG A 110 17.92 1.49 -0.24
C ARG A 110 18.25 2.88 0.31
N ILE A 111 17.38 3.45 1.12
CA ILE A 111 17.59 4.75 1.77
C ILE A 111 18.78 4.68 2.73
N GLU A 112 18.87 3.63 3.56
CA GLU A 112 20.00 3.43 4.48
C GLU A 112 21.34 3.18 3.76
N HIS A 113 21.27 2.50 2.62
CA HIS A 113 22.40 2.24 1.74
C HIS A 113 22.66 3.36 0.74
N ASN A 114 22.02 4.54 0.89
CA ASN A 114 22.24 5.66 0.00
C ASN A 114 23.66 6.23 0.19
N HIS A 115 24.60 5.63 -0.55
CA HIS A 115 26.02 5.97 -0.55
C HIS A 115 26.27 7.42 -0.89
N ALA A 116 25.35 8.10 -1.59
CA ALA A 116 25.49 9.51 -1.92
C ALA A 116 25.62 10.39 -0.65
N LEU A 117 24.80 10.15 0.37
CA LEU A 117 24.86 10.89 1.64
C LEU A 117 26.15 10.56 2.43
N LYS A 118 26.54 9.28 2.42
CA LYS A 118 27.79 8.83 3.04
C LYS A 118 29.01 9.44 2.35
N LEU A 119 29.04 9.52 1.02
CA LEU A 119 30.09 10.15 0.22
C LEU A 119 30.19 11.66 0.49
N ILE A 120 29.07 12.38 0.55
CA ILE A 120 29.05 13.80 0.92
C ILE A 120 29.69 14.01 2.31
N THR A 121 29.35 13.16 3.27
CA THR A 121 29.88 13.24 4.64
C THR A 121 31.37 12.91 4.70
N ILE A 122 31.83 11.94 3.91
CA ILE A 122 33.25 11.59 3.79
C ILE A 122 34.03 12.73 3.14
N ASN A 123 33.56 13.27 2.02
CA ASN A 123 34.21 14.39 1.33
C ASN A 123 34.33 15.61 2.24
N LYS A 124 33.27 15.96 2.97
CA LYS A 124 33.32 17.07 3.93
C LYS A 124 34.35 16.85 5.04
N ARG A 125 34.49 15.62 5.56
CA ARG A 125 35.52 15.27 6.54
C ARG A 125 36.93 15.36 5.94
N TYR A 126 37.08 14.88 4.71
CA TYR A 126 38.34 14.95 3.98
C TYR A 126 38.79 16.41 3.77
N ASP A 127 37.91 17.28 3.25
CA ASP A 127 38.24 18.69 3.02
C ASP A 127 38.60 19.42 4.32
N ASN A 128 37.85 19.20 5.39
CA ASN A 128 38.15 19.78 6.71
C ASN A 128 39.51 19.32 7.24
N THR A 129 39.82 18.03 7.10
CA THR A 129 41.11 17.48 7.54
C THR A 129 42.25 18.03 6.69
N ARG A 130 42.06 18.11 5.37
CA ARG A 130 43.02 18.70 4.44
C ARG A 130 43.33 20.14 4.80
N LEU A 131 42.31 20.97 5.06
CA LEU A 131 42.48 22.36 5.48
C LEU A 131 43.25 22.47 6.80
N LYS A 132 42.93 21.63 7.79
CA LYS A 132 43.64 21.60 9.08
C LYS A 132 45.11 21.26 8.91
N LEU A 133 45.43 20.24 8.11
CA LEU A 133 46.81 19.83 7.82
C LEU A 133 47.57 20.92 7.07
N ILE A 134 46.96 21.56 6.07
CA ILE A 134 47.58 22.69 5.35
C ILE A 134 47.91 23.85 6.32
N SER A 135 46.99 24.16 7.23
CA SER A 135 47.21 25.20 8.25
C SER A 135 48.37 24.85 9.19
N GLN A 136 48.43 23.60 9.66
CA GLN A 136 49.54 23.11 10.49
C GLN A 136 50.88 23.14 9.74
N LEU A 137 50.90 22.76 8.47
CA LEU A 137 52.10 22.82 7.62
C LEU A 137 52.59 24.25 7.45
N LYS A 138 51.68 25.21 7.17
CA LYS A 138 52.03 26.64 7.10
C LYS A 138 52.61 27.16 8.42
N LEU A 139 52.01 26.79 9.55
CA LEU A 139 52.52 27.17 10.86
C LEU A 139 53.91 26.58 11.12
N LEU A 140 54.12 25.31 10.76
CA LEU A 140 55.41 24.66 10.91
C LEU A 140 56.49 25.33 10.05
N ASN A 141 56.19 25.62 8.79
CA ASN A 141 57.10 26.36 7.91
C ASN A 141 57.47 27.73 8.48
N ALA A 142 56.49 28.48 9.01
CA ALA A 142 56.77 29.77 9.65
C ALA A 142 57.71 29.63 10.86
N LYS A 143 57.54 28.58 11.68
CA LYS A 143 58.44 28.29 12.80
C LYS A 143 59.84 27.90 12.32
N THR A 144 59.95 27.10 11.27
CA THR A 144 61.24 26.70 10.68
C THR A 144 61.99 27.93 10.17
N ASN A 145 61.31 28.80 9.42
CA ASN A 145 61.91 30.04 8.90
C ASN A 145 62.41 30.94 10.05
N ALA A 146 61.60 31.15 11.09
CA ALA A 146 62.01 31.93 12.25
C ALA A 146 63.23 31.33 12.97
N LEU A 147 63.36 30.01 12.98
CA LEU A 147 64.51 29.31 13.59
C LEU A 147 65.77 29.42 12.71
N GLU A 148 65.63 29.42 11.39
CA GLU A 148 66.73 29.72 10.46
C GLU A 148 67.21 31.17 10.60
N ASP A 149 66.29 32.13 10.69
CA ASP A 149 66.60 33.54 10.95
C ASP A 149 67.34 33.70 12.29
N TYR A 150 66.86 33.05 13.35
CA TYR A 150 67.52 33.05 14.65
C TYR A 150 68.95 32.49 14.57
N LYS A 151 69.15 31.36 13.89
CA LYS A 151 70.49 30.77 13.70
C LYS A 151 71.43 31.71 12.95
N SER A 152 70.93 32.41 11.92
CA SER A 152 71.70 33.40 11.17
C SER A 152 72.15 34.57 12.07
N VAL A 153 71.24 35.11 12.88
CA VAL A 153 71.53 36.18 13.84
C VAL A 153 72.50 35.71 14.93
N GLN A 154 72.30 34.50 15.47
CA GLN A 154 73.18 33.91 16.48
C GLN A 154 74.61 33.79 15.96
N LYS A 155 74.79 33.23 14.76
CA LYS A 155 76.11 33.10 14.12
C LYS A 155 76.79 34.46 13.96
N THR A 156 76.05 35.46 13.48
CA THR A 156 76.56 36.83 13.32
C THR A 156 76.99 37.45 14.65
N LEU A 157 76.22 37.20 15.72
CA LEU A 157 76.53 37.73 17.06
C LEU A 157 77.76 37.04 17.66
N GLU A 158 77.89 35.72 17.48
CA GLU A 158 79.06 34.95 17.91
C GLU A 158 80.34 35.42 17.21
N GLU A 159 80.30 35.66 15.89
CA GLU A 159 81.41 36.25 15.13
C GLU A 159 81.81 37.64 15.66
N LYS A 160 80.83 38.51 15.94
CA LYS A 160 81.07 39.83 16.55
C LYS A 160 81.68 39.73 17.95
N PHE A 161 81.18 38.82 18.77
CA PHE A 161 81.69 38.62 20.14
C PHE A 161 83.13 38.11 20.12
N ASN A 162 83.43 37.14 19.24
CA ASN A 162 84.79 36.63 19.06
C ASN A 162 85.75 37.75 18.60
N THR A 163 85.33 38.57 17.64
CA THR A 163 86.12 39.73 17.18
C THR A 163 86.39 40.73 18.31
N GLN A 164 85.37 41.07 19.11
CA GLN A 164 85.54 41.95 20.27
C GLN A 164 86.46 41.36 21.33
N ASN A 165 86.37 40.05 21.56
CA ASN A 165 87.22 39.36 22.51
C ASN A 165 88.69 39.36 22.06
N GLU A 166 88.96 39.15 20.76
CA GLU A 166 90.30 39.29 20.18
C GLU A 166 90.87 40.70 20.37
N VAL A 167 90.06 41.74 20.12
CA VAL A 167 90.45 43.14 20.35
C VAL A 167 90.79 43.39 21.82
N LEU A 168 89.96 42.92 22.76
CA LEU A 168 90.20 43.07 24.19
C LEU A 168 91.46 42.34 24.66
N ILE A 169 91.72 41.14 24.12
CA ILE A 169 92.97 40.40 24.40
C ILE A 169 94.17 41.23 23.94
N HIS A 170 94.13 41.74 22.71
CA HIS A 170 95.21 42.56 22.17
C HIS A 170 95.41 43.87 22.96
N GLU A 171 94.33 44.55 23.35
CA GLU A 171 94.40 45.74 24.22
C GLU A 171 95.00 45.43 25.58
N LYS A 172 94.61 44.31 26.20
CA LYS A 172 95.15 43.85 27.48
C LYS A 172 96.63 43.53 27.38
N GLU A 173 97.06 42.84 26.34
CA GLU A 173 98.47 42.53 26.07
C GLU A 173 99.28 43.82 25.88
N HIS A 174 98.78 44.75 25.06
CA HIS A 174 99.41 46.05 24.83
C HIS A 174 99.49 46.91 26.10
N MET A 175 98.43 46.94 26.92
CA MET A 175 98.44 47.58 28.24
C MET A 175 99.44 46.93 29.20
N SER A 176 99.52 45.61 29.23
CA SER A 176 100.47 44.88 30.06
C SER A 176 101.92 45.19 29.66
N GLU A 177 102.20 45.27 28.36
CA GLU A 177 103.52 45.65 27.86
C GLU A 177 103.85 47.12 28.20
N LYS A 178 102.90 48.04 28.06
CA LYS A 178 103.06 49.43 28.51
C LYS A 178 103.35 49.53 30.01
N LEU A 179 102.63 48.77 30.84
CA LEU A 179 102.88 48.72 32.29
C LEU A 179 104.28 48.18 32.59
N ARG A 180 104.73 47.11 31.92
CA ARG A 180 106.11 46.61 32.03
C ARG A 180 107.15 47.67 31.65
N GLN A 181 106.90 48.45 30.59
CA GLN A 181 107.79 49.54 30.20
C GLN A 181 107.84 50.65 31.26
N ILE A 182 106.70 51.00 31.87
CA ILE A 182 106.63 51.96 32.98
C ILE A 182 107.37 51.42 34.21
N GLU A 183 107.15 50.16 34.59
CA GLU A 183 107.86 49.52 35.70
C GLU A 183 109.39 49.48 35.48
N ARG A 184 109.83 49.18 34.26
CA ARG A 184 111.26 49.24 33.90
C ARG A 184 111.82 50.65 34.07
N LYS A 185 111.13 51.67 33.56
CA LYS A 185 111.53 53.09 33.72
C LYS A 185 111.59 53.50 35.19
N PHE A 186 110.59 53.12 35.98
CA PHE A 186 110.51 53.43 37.40
C PHE A 186 111.62 52.74 38.21
N LYS A 187 112.02 51.51 37.86
CA LYS A 187 113.19 50.84 38.46
C LYS A 187 114.49 51.59 38.16
N THR A 188 114.71 52.00 36.91
CA THR A 188 115.90 52.79 36.54
C THR A 188 115.95 54.17 37.21
N ASP A 189 114.80 54.81 37.47
CA ASP A 189 114.75 56.10 38.18
C ASP A 189 114.97 55.97 39.70
N LYS A 190 114.82 54.78 40.28
CA LYS A 190 115.10 54.48 41.70
C LYS A 190 116.56 54.07 41.98
N GLU A 191 117.32 53.73 40.93
CA GLU A 191 118.74 53.35 41.02
C GLU A 191 119.70 54.54 40.78
N LYS A 192 119.18 55.77 40.75
CA LYS A 192 119.95 57.03 40.79
C LYS A 192 119.69 57.76 42.10
#